data_AF-A0A6B3GAE7-F1
#
_entry.id   AF-A0A6B3GAE7-F1
#
_cell.length_a   1.000
_cell.length_b   1.000
_cell.length_c   1.000
_cell.angle_alpha   90.00
_cell.angle_beta   90.00
_cell.angle_gamma   90.00
#
_symmetry.space_group_name_H-M   'P 1'
#
loop_
_entity.id
_entity.type
_entity.pdbx_description
1 polymer ?
#
loop_
_entity_poly.entity_id
_entity_poly.type
_entity_poly.pdbx_seq_one_letter_code
_entity_poly.pdbx_strand_id
1 'polypeptide(L)'
;LVRAGVGTEARVALLLPRSVDHVVSVLAVLKAGAAFVPVDPSYPADRTGYVLADCGARVLLTHRERARELRAAGRLPDPARLSVVLLDEPDASAGAAPDGAALPDVPLTAGAYVIYTSGSTGRPKGV
;
A
#
# COMPACT_ATOMS: atom_id res chain seq x y z
N LEU A 1 2.09 8.75 -5.87
CA LEU A 1 2.60 7.39 -6.19
C LEU A 1 3.66 7.40 -7.30
N VAL A 2 3.35 7.87 -8.52
CA VAL A 2 4.34 7.94 -9.62
C VAL A 2 5.58 8.75 -9.24
N ARG A 3 5.42 9.93 -8.61
CA ARG A 3 6.55 10.72 -8.06
C ARG A 3 7.34 10.01 -6.96
N ALA A 4 6.72 9.05 -6.27
CA ALA A 4 7.36 8.21 -5.27
C ALA A 4 8.04 6.97 -5.89
N GLY A 5 8.15 6.91 -7.22
CA GLY A 5 8.80 5.82 -7.95
C GLY A 5 7.96 4.54 -8.08
N VAL A 6 6.65 4.61 -7.82
CA VAL A 6 5.73 3.48 -8.05
C VAL A 6 5.43 3.38 -9.54
N GLY A 7 5.61 2.20 -10.10
CA GLY A 7 5.33 1.87 -11.51
C GLY A 7 4.86 0.43 -11.67
N THR A 8 4.87 -0.07 -12.91
CA THR A 8 4.41 -1.42 -13.27
C THR A 8 5.12 -2.51 -12.46
N GLU A 9 4.37 -3.54 -12.05
CA GLU A 9 4.83 -4.66 -11.20
C GLU A 9 5.26 -4.28 -9.77
N ALA A 10 5.23 -2.99 -9.41
CA ALA A 10 5.40 -2.59 -8.02
C ALA A 10 4.18 -2.99 -7.18
N ARG A 11 4.38 -3.13 -5.87
CA ARG A 11 3.32 -3.41 -4.90
C ARG A 11 3.17 -2.26 -3.92
N VAL A 12 1.92 -1.90 -3.65
CA VAL A 12 1.55 -0.86 -2.67
C VAL A 12 0.58 -1.45 -1.65
N ALA A 13 0.96 -1.46 -0.38
CA ALA A 13 0.12 -1.95 0.69
C ALA A 13 -0.91 -0.90 1.09
N LEU A 14 -2.15 -1.33 1.34
CA LEU A 14 -3.25 -0.48 1.78
C LEU A 14 -3.71 -0.94 3.16
N LEU A 15 -3.40 -0.17 4.20
CA LEU A 15 -3.91 -0.38 5.56
C LEU A 15 -4.92 0.72 5.88
N LEU A 16 -6.12 0.57 5.33
CA LEU A 16 -7.17 1.58 5.37
C LEU A 16 -8.51 0.93 5.71
N PRO A 17 -9.34 1.56 6.57
CA PRO A 17 -10.71 1.12 6.77
C PRO A 17 -11.52 1.29 5.48
N ARG A 18 -12.75 0.75 5.45
CA ARG A 18 -13.69 1.03 4.36
C ARG A 18 -14.02 2.53 4.36
N SER A 19 -13.56 3.25 3.35
CA SER A 19 -13.72 4.69 3.21
C SER A 19 -13.50 5.12 1.76
N VAL A 20 -13.71 6.42 1.48
CA VAL A 20 -13.34 7.03 0.20
C VAL A 20 -11.84 6.91 -0.05
N ASP A 21 -11.01 7.11 0.98
CA ASP A 21 -9.56 6.98 0.88
C ASP A 21 -9.13 5.60 0.40
N HIS A 22 -9.84 4.54 0.81
CA HIS A 22 -9.58 3.18 0.33
C HIS A 22 -9.82 3.09 -1.18
N VAL A 23 -10.97 3.56 -1.66
CA VAL A 23 -11.33 3.53 -3.09
C VAL A 23 -10.37 4.37 -3.91
N VAL A 24 -10.06 5.59 -3.44
CA VAL A 24 -9.09 6.49 -4.09
C VAL A 24 -7.71 5.85 -4.13
N SER A 25 -7.28 5.21 -3.05
CA SER A 25 -5.98 4.53 -2.98
C SER A 25 -5.88 3.37 -3.97
N VAL A 26 -6.91 2.53 -4.06
CA VAL A 26 -6.96 1.44 -5.06
C VAL A 26 -6.82 2.02 -6.47
N LEU A 27 -7.61 3.04 -6.82
CA LEU A 27 -7.55 3.67 -8.14
C LEU A 27 -6.20 4.35 -8.40
N ALA A 28 -5.60 5.00 -7.41
CA ALA A 28 -4.30 5.64 -7.53
C ALA A 28 -3.19 4.61 -7.80
N VAL A 29 -3.25 3.45 -7.15
CA VAL A 29 -2.29 2.35 -7.35
C VAL A 29 -2.43 1.76 -8.75
N LEU A 30 -3.66 1.44 -9.19
CA LEU A 30 -3.92 0.91 -10.53
C LEU A 30 -3.54 1.90 -11.64
N LYS A 31 -3.85 3.19 -11.47
CA LYS A 31 -3.44 4.25 -12.41
C LYS A 31 -1.92 4.45 -12.48
N ALA A 32 -1.19 4.06 -11.44
CA ALA A 32 0.28 4.04 -11.45
C ALA A 32 0.84 2.75 -12.07
N GLY A 33 -0.01 1.80 -12.48
CA GLY A 33 0.37 0.49 -13.03
C GLY A 33 0.77 -0.55 -11.99
N ALA A 34 0.62 -0.25 -10.70
CA ALA A 34 1.04 -1.13 -9.62
C ALA A 34 -0.11 -2.03 -9.12
N ALA A 35 0.27 -3.10 -8.41
CA ALA A 35 -0.66 -3.97 -7.72
C ALA A 35 -0.89 -3.49 -6.28
N PHE A 36 -2.15 -3.44 -5.84
CA PHE A 36 -2.45 -3.12 -4.43
C PHE A 36 -2.48 -4.39 -3.56
N VAL A 37 -2.01 -4.27 -2.33
CA VAL A 37 -2.05 -5.34 -1.32
C VAL A 37 -2.95 -4.88 -0.18
N PRO A 38 -4.24 -5.26 -0.16
CA PRO A 38 -5.14 -4.85 0.91
C PRO A 38 -4.78 -5.58 2.21
N VAL A 39 -4.62 -4.82 3.29
CA VAL A 39 -4.38 -5.35 4.64
C VAL A 39 -5.52 -4.90 5.53
N ASP A 40 -6.20 -5.87 6.15
CA ASP A 40 -7.36 -5.60 6.99
C ASP A 40 -6.93 -4.87 8.29
N PRO A 41 -7.45 -3.65 8.57
CA PRO A 41 -7.11 -2.92 9.78
C PRO A 41 -7.55 -3.61 11.08
N SER A 42 -8.48 -4.57 11.02
CA SER A 42 -8.89 -5.37 12.18
C SER A 42 -7.89 -6.45 12.56
N TYR A 43 -6.87 -6.71 11.73
CA TYR A 43 -5.85 -7.68 12.04
C TYR A 43 -4.97 -7.24 13.22
N PRO A 44 -4.59 -8.18 14.10
CA PRO A 44 -3.59 -7.90 15.12
C PRO A 44 -2.28 -7.39 14.49
N ALA A 45 -1.55 -6.54 15.22
CA ALA A 45 -0.30 -5.94 14.74
C ALA A 45 0.72 -6.97 14.23
N ASP A 46 0.81 -8.15 14.86
CA ASP A 46 1.68 -9.25 14.43
C ASP A 46 1.33 -9.75 13.02
N ARG A 47 0.03 -9.94 12.75
CA ARG A 47 -0.45 -10.41 11.45
C ARG A 47 -0.25 -9.34 10.38
N THR A 48 -0.54 -8.08 10.71
CA THR A 48 -0.31 -6.94 9.82
C THR A 48 1.19 -6.81 9.49
N GLY A 49 2.06 -6.87 10.50
CA GLY A 49 3.51 -6.82 10.32
C GLY A 49 4.04 -7.97 9.47
N TYR A 50 3.53 -9.19 9.65
CA TYR A 50 3.87 -10.32 8.79
C TYR A 50 3.53 -10.03 7.32
N VAL A 51 2.30 -9.60 7.03
CA VAL A 51 1.89 -9.30 5.65
C VAL A 51 2.75 -8.19 5.04
N LEU A 52 3.01 -7.11 5.79
CA LEU A 52 3.84 -6.01 5.30
C LEU A 52 5.30 -6.41 5.06
N ALA A 53 5.84 -7.34 5.85
CA ALA A 53 7.20 -7.84 5.67
C ALA A 53 7.31 -8.81 4.48
N ASP A 54 6.26 -9.60 4.22
CA ASP A 54 6.24 -10.65 3.20
C ASP A 54 5.82 -10.13 1.81
N CYS A 55 4.89 -9.17 1.75
CA CYS A 55 4.26 -8.78 0.50
C CYS A 55 5.16 -8.02 -0.46
N GLY A 56 6.36 -7.62 -0.04
CA GLY A 56 7.32 -6.90 -0.87
C GLY A 56 6.80 -5.56 -1.42
N ALA A 57 5.79 -4.97 -0.77
CA ALA A 57 5.38 -3.61 -1.06
C ALA A 57 6.49 -2.64 -0.67
N ARG A 58 6.68 -1.58 -1.47
CA ARG A 58 7.65 -0.50 -1.17
C ARG A 58 6.99 0.73 -0.59
N VAL A 59 5.67 0.83 -0.71
CA VAL A 59 4.86 1.92 -0.18
C VAL A 59 3.70 1.35 0.63
N LEU A 60 3.42 1.95 1.78
CA LEU A 60 2.23 1.73 2.58
C LEU A 60 1.39 3.01 2.59
N LEU A 61 0.14 2.91 2.13
CA LEU A 61 -0.88 3.94 2.29
C LEU A 61 -1.69 3.64 3.54
N THR A 62 -1.73 4.57 4.49
CA THR A 62 -2.39 4.39 5.79
C THR A 62 -2.74 5.75 6.41
N HIS A 63 -3.49 5.75 7.50
CA HIS A 63 -3.65 6.92 8.39
C HIS A 63 -2.57 6.94 9.49
N ARG A 64 -2.31 8.13 10.03
CA ARG A 64 -1.29 8.41 11.06
C ARG A 64 -1.43 7.51 12.28
N GLU A 65 -2.65 7.31 12.74
CA GLU A 65 -2.94 6.52 13.94
C GLU A 65 -2.48 5.06 13.77
N ARG A 66 -2.86 4.41 12.66
CA ARG A 66 -2.47 3.02 12.36
C ARG A 66 -0.96 2.87 12.20
N ALA A 67 -0.29 3.83 11.57
CA ALA A 67 1.16 3.83 11.44
C ALA A 67 1.87 3.93 12.81
N ARG A 68 1.32 4.73 13.74
CA ARG A 68 1.84 4.86 15.11
C ARG A 68 1.70 3.55 15.89
N GLU A 69 0.56 2.89 15.81
CA GLU A 69 0.34 1.61 16.48
C GLU A 69 1.29 0.52 16.01
N LEU A 70 1.46 0.37 14.68
CA LEU A 70 2.42 -0.60 14.14
C LEU A 70 3.86 -0.30 14.56
N ARG A 71 4.23 0.99 14.61
CA ARG A 71 5.55 1.39 15.10
C ARG A 71 5.71 1.07 16.59
N ALA A 72 4.72 1.39 17.42
CA ALA A 72 4.73 1.09 18.85
C ALA A 72 4.81 -0.41 19.13
N ALA A 73 4.17 -1.24 18.31
CA ALA A 73 4.23 -2.69 18.39
C ALA A 73 5.52 -3.30 17.81
N GLY A 74 6.42 -2.50 17.21
CA GLY A 74 7.61 -3.02 16.53
C GLY A 74 7.28 -3.92 15.33
N ARG A 75 6.19 -3.59 14.61
CA ARG A 75 5.67 -4.34 13.45
C ARG A 75 5.63 -3.55 12.15
N LEU A 76 5.97 -2.26 12.20
CA LEU A 76 6.21 -1.47 11.00
C LEU A 76 7.60 -1.82 10.43
N PRO A 77 7.71 -2.25 9.16
CA PRO A 77 9.02 -2.51 8.55
C PRO A 77 9.94 -1.29 8.52
N ASP A 78 11.23 -1.56 8.32
CA ASP A 78 12.27 -0.52 8.21
C ASP A 78 11.91 0.52 7.12
N PRO A 79 12.06 1.83 7.37
CA PRO A 79 11.80 2.87 6.38
C PRO A 79 12.59 2.73 5.06
N ALA A 80 13.75 2.06 5.08
CA ALA A 80 14.52 1.74 3.88
C ALA A 80 13.86 0.65 3.00
N ARG A 81 12.93 -0.14 3.57
CA ARG A 81 12.17 -1.18 2.87
C ARG A 81 10.75 -0.74 2.51
N LEU A 82 10.11 0.03 3.39
CA LEU A 82 8.70 0.42 3.24
C LEU A 82 8.53 1.91 3.58
N SER A 83 8.26 2.72 2.55
CA SER A 83 7.89 4.12 2.71
C SER A 83 6.43 4.23 3.16
N VAL A 84 6.17 5.00 4.22
CA VAL A 84 4.81 5.21 4.74
C VAL A 84 4.28 6.55 4.28
N VAL A 85 3.15 6.53 3.58
CA VAL A 85 2.42 7.72 3.15
C VAL A 85 1.15 7.83 3.99
N LEU A 86 1.03 8.95 4.70
CA LEU A 86 -0.11 9.25 5.54
C LEU A 86 -1.15 10.02 4.71
N LEU A 87 -2.36 9.49 4.58
CA LEU A 87 -3.42 10.10 3.77
C LEU A 87 -4.18 11.21 4.51
N ASP A 88 -4.08 11.21 5.84
CA ASP A 88 -4.68 12.18 6.75
C ASP A 88 -3.73 13.34 7.09
N GLU A 89 -2.59 13.43 6.39
CA GLU A 89 -1.64 14.54 6.48
C GLU A 89 -1.66 15.38 5.21
N PRO A 90 -1.51 16.71 5.31
CA PRO A 90 -1.28 17.52 4.14
C PRO A 90 0.01 17.08 3.46
N ASP A 91 -0.11 16.67 2.20
CA ASP A 91 1.05 16.34 1.37
C ASP A 91 1.80 17.64 1.05
N ALA A 92 2.93 17.87 1.72
CA ALA A 92 3.79 19.02 1.48
C ALA A 92 4.36 19.05 0.04
N SER A 93 4.28 17.92 -0.68
CA SER A 93 4.65 17.80 -2.09
C SER A 93 3.47 17.92 -3.07
N ALA A 94 2.24 18.05 -2.55
CA ALA A 94 1.05 18.35 -3.34
C ALA A 94 1.04 19.83 -3.77
N GLY A 95 2.02 20.22 -4.57
CA GLY A 95 1.70 21.12 -5.66
C GLY A 95 0.70 20.41 -6.58
N ALA A 96 -0.19 21.16 -7.22
CA ALA A 96 -1.04 20.59 -8.26
C ALA A 96 -0.14 19.80 -9.22
N ALA A 97 -0.38 18.50 -9.35
CA ALA A 97 0.18 17.78 -10.49
C ALA A 97 -0.30 18.56 -11.72
N PRO A 98 0.58 18.92 -12.67
CA PRO A 98 0.14 19.66 -13.83
C PRO A 98 -1.01 18.89 -14.47
N ASP A 99 -2.11 19.58 -14.78
CA ASP A 99 -3.21 18.99 -15.53
C ASP A 99 -2.62 18.31 -16.77
N GLY A 100 -2.88 17.01 -16.93
CA GLY A 100 -2.32 16.22 -18.03
C GLY A 100 -0.95 15.58 -17.76
N ALA A 101 -0.49 15.48 -16.51
CA ALA A 101 0.62 14.58 -16.17
C ALA A 101 0.33 13.18 -16.73
N ALA A 102 1.14 12.75 -17.70
CA ALA A 102 0.93 11.48 -18.39
C ALA A 102 0.99 10.33 -17.38
N LEU A 103 -0.12 9.59 -17.27
CA LEU A 103 -0.10 8.31 -16.59
C LEU A 103 0.71 7.31 -17.44
N PRO A 104 1.38 6.34 -16.80
CA PRO A 104 2.06 5.29 -17.54
C PRO A 104 1.05 4.50 -18.38
N ASP A 105 1.52 3.98 -19.53
CA ASP A 105 0.79 2.95 -20.26
C ASP A 105 0.89 1.63 -19.46
N VAL A 106 -0.25 1.07 -19.09
CA VAL A 106 -0.32 -0.10 -18.21
C VAL A 106 -0.81 -1.30 -19.02
N PRO A 107 0.03 -2.34 -19.24
CA PRO A 107 -0.38 -3.50 -20.00
C PRO A 107 -1.48 -4.27 -19.26
N LEU A 108 -2.41 -4.89 -20.01
CA LEU A 108 -3.50 -5.70 -19.44
C LEU A 108 -3.01 -6.93 -18.66
N THR A 109 -1.74 -7.31 -18.83
CA THR A 109 -1.08 -8.40 -18.10
C THR A 109 -0.47 -7.97 -16.77
N ALA A 110 -0.46 -6.67 -16.45
CA ALA A 110 0.07 -6.18 -15.18
C ALA A 110 -0.75 -6.70 -14.00
N GLY A 111 -0.07 -7.03 -12.90
CA GLY A 111 -0.75 -7.43 -11.67
C GLY A 111 -1.64 -6.31 -11.13
N ALA A 112 -2.90 -6.62 -10.80
CA ALA A 112 -3.84 -5.65 -10.24
C ALA A 112 -3.83 -5.64 -8.70
N TYR A 113 -3.68 -6.82 -8.09
CA TYR A 113 -3.69 -6.97 -6.64
C TYR A 113 -2.88 -8.18 -6.20
N VAL A 114 -2.54 -8.21 -4.91
CA VAL A 114 -2.10 -9.42 -4.19
C VAL A 114 -2.96 -9.57 -2.94
N ILE A 115 -3.71 -10.66 -2.83
CA ILE A 115 -4.62 -10.89 -1.69
C ILE A 115 -4.07 -12.00 -0.81
N TYR A 116 -3.93 -11.71 0.48
CA TYR A 116 -3.46 -12.69 1.45
C TYR A 116 -4.58 -13.59 1.95
N THR A 117 -4.37 -14.89 1.83
CA THR A 117 -5.30 -15.93 2.31
C THR A 117 -4.68 -16.75 3.44
N SER A 118 -5.49 -17.39 4.28
CA SER A 118 -5.02 -18.37 5.27
C SER A 118 -4.50 -19.61 4.54
N GLY A 119 -3.21 -19.66 4.22
CA GLY A 119 -2.63 -20.80 3.49
C GLY A 119 -2.84 -22.12 4.24
N SER A 120 -2.88 -23.23 3.51
CA SER A 120 -3.03 -24.59 4.05
C SER A 120 -1.95 -25.00 5.06
N THR A 121 -0.80 -24.31 5.05
CA THR A 121 0.32 -24.50 5.96
C THR A 121 0.24 -23.63 7.23
N GLY A 122 -0.90 -22.97 7.47
CA GLY A 122 -1.14 -22.08 8.62
C GLY A 122 -0.51 -20.69 8.52
N ARG A 123 0.37 -20.45 7.55
CA ARG A 123 0.95 -19.13 7.25
C ARG A 123 0.20 -18.45 6.11
N PRO A 124 -0.16 -17.16 6.24
CA PRO A 124 -0.82 -16.45 5.15
C PRO A 124 0.06 -16.40 3.89
N LYS A 125 -0.56 -16.53 2.71
CA LYS A 125 0.11 -16.48 1.40
C LYS A 125 -0.56 -15.43 0.52
N GLY A 126 0.24 -14.58 -0.13
CA GLY A 126 -0.22 -13.67 -1.17
C GLY A 126 -0.49 -14.42 -2.47
N VAL A 127 -1.70 -14.25 -3.01
CA VAL A 127 -2.12 -14.71 -4.34
C VAL A 127 -2.24 -13.51 -5.25
#